data_AF-A0AAD8I0I0-F1
#
_entry.id   AF-A0AAD8I0I0-F1
#
_cell.length_a   1.000
_cell.length_b   1.000
_cell.length_c   1.000
_cell.angle_alpha   90.00
_cell.angle_beta   90.00
_cell.angle_gamma   90.00
#
_symmetry.space_group_name_H-M   'P 1'
#
loop_
_entity.id
_entity.type
_entity.pdbx_description
1 polymer ?
#
loop_
_entity_poly.entity_id
_entity_poly.type
_entity_poly.pdbx_seq_one_letter_code
_entity_poly.pdbx_strand_id
1 'polypeptide(L)'
;MDEKLSELCEKVDGITASQAYFESKMEKEFAGIKEQVQQVSQTQSQPPQTLGNAVKNNRSQAPWMRLNYLVNTKEVDTEILAEFCELLNTSLRKGIHIYSPLPWKSYAKGAKENWLKSFFYVDKYEMVFIPTVENIHFFSIHIHVIDHCIYIVDPMYFRLEDDHQAHLNLVVMYILTPYMVDVLIGSQKFLDDGWTSYFVKNNPKQDNAYECGVYMAKYLEYWGKNEKLPFDKLN
;
A
#
# COMPACT_ATOMS: atom_id res chain seq x y z
N MET A 1 -36.62 27.86 1.09
CA MET A 1 -36.01 26.63 0.53
C MET A 1 -34.59 26.91 0.03
N ASP A 2 -34.26 28.17 -0.29
CA ASP A 2 -32.99 28.58 -0.89
C ASP A 2 -31.78 28.66 0.07
N GLU A 3 -31.99 28.93 1.35
CA GLU A 3 -30.89 29.13 2.31
C GLU A 3 -30.07 27.86 2.56
N LYS A 4 -30.74 26.70 2.62
CA LYS A 4 -30.08 25.38 2.76
C LYS A 4 -29.35 24.93 1.49
N LEU A 5 -29.79 25.38 0.32
CA LEU A 5 -29.12 25.09 -0.96
C LEU A 5 -27.86 25.93 -1.12
N SER A 6 -27.89 27.20 -0.69
CA SER A 6 -26.72 28.08 -0.69
C SER A 6 -25.61 27.57 0.23
N GLU A 7 -25.94 27.13 1.46
CA GLU A 7 -24.96 26.50 2.36
C GLU A 7 -24.37 25.20 1.81
N LEU A 8 -25.12 24.44 1.01
CA LEU A 8 -24.62 23.21 0.38
C LEU A 8 -23.65 23.52 -0.76
N CYS A 9 -23.95 24.53 -1.58
CA CYS A 9 -23.06 24.96 -2.67
C CYS A 9 -21.72 25.49 -2.14
N GLU A 10 -21.73 26.35 -1.10
CA GLU A 10 -20.50 26.87 -0.50
C GLU A 10 -19.62 25.76 0.12
N LYS A 11 -20.25 24.71 0.68
CA LYS A 11 -19.53 23.54 1.20
C LYS A 11 -18.90 22.70 0.09
N VAL A 12 -19.60 22.50 -1.03
CA VAL A 12 -19.08 21.78 -2.21
C VAL A 12 -17.92 22.54 -2.86
N ASP A 13 -18.04 23.86 -2.95
CA ASP A 13 -16.98 24.74 -3.47
C ASP A 13 -15.75 24.74 -2.55
N GLY A 14 -15.96 24.71 -1.23
CA GLY A 14 -14.88 24.54 -0.25
C GLY A 14 -14.15 23.20 -0.36
N ILE A 15 -14.86 22.11 -0.64
CA ILE A 15 -14.29 20.76 -0.82
C ILE A 15 -13.46 20.69 -2.10
N THR A 16 -13.97 21.22 -3.21
CA THR A 16 -13.26 21.23 -4.50
C THR A 16 -12.01 22.12 -4.44
N ALA A 17 -12.07 23.25 -3.76
CA ALA A 17 -10.90 24.10 -3.51
C ALA A 17 -9.86 23.42 -2.62
N SER A 18 -10.29 22.69 -1.58
CA SER A 18 -9.39 21.91 -0.72
C SER A 18 -8.70 20.78 -1.50
N GLN A 19 -9.47 20.02 -2.29
CA GLN A 19 -8.93 18.94 -3.13
C GLN A 19 -7.90 19.46 -4.14
N ALA A 20 -8.21 20.54 -4.86
CA ALA A 20 -7.29 21.15 -5.82
C ALA A 20 -6.00 21.68 -5.16
N TYR A 21 -6.11 22.27 -3.95
CA TYR A 21 -4.95 22.71 -3.18
C TYR A 21 -4.05 21.53 -2.77
N PHE A 22 -4.64 20.44 -2.28
CA PHE A 22 -3.90 19.24 -1.90
C PHE A 22 -3.25 18.54 -3.11
N GLU A 23 -3.98 18.37 -4.22
CA GLU A 23 -3.45 17.83 -5.47
C GLU A 23 -2.24 18.64 -5.96
N SER A 24 -2.33 19.97 -5.95
CA SER A 24 -1.21 20.86 -6.34
C SER A 24 0.00 20.75 -5.41
N LYS A 25 -0.21 20.62 -4.09
CA LYS A 25 0.87 20.46 -3.12
C LYS A 25 1.58 19.11 -3.31
N MET A 26 0.83 18.04 -3.53
CA MET A 26 1.38 16.70 -3.76
C MET A 26 2.15 16.61 -5.08
N GLU A 27 1.67 17.23 -6.16
CA GLU A 27 2.41 17.25 -7.42
C GLU A 27 3.81 17.88 -7.26
N LYS A 28 3.94 18.88 -6.38
CA LYS A 28 5.24 19.50 -6.05
C LYS A 28 6.13 18.56 -5.22
N GLU A 29 5.57 17.90 -4.20
CA GLU A 29 6.33 16.94 -3.37
C GLU A 29 6.80 15.73 -4.21
N PHE A 30 5.95 15.19 -5.08
CA PHE A 30 6.30 14.09 -5.98
C PHE A 30 7.31 14.47 -7.06
N ALA A 31 7.28 15.71 -7.57
CA ALA A 31 8.31 16.19 -8.48
C ALA A 31 9.69 16.15 -7.82
N GLY A 32 9.78 16.55 -6.54
CA GLY A 32 11.03 16.48 -5.77
C GLY A 32 11.53 15.06 -5.55
N ILE A 33 10.63 14.11 -5.24
CA ILE A 33 11.00 12.69 -5.07
C ILE A 33 11.50 12.09 -6.39
N LYS A 34 10.85 12.40 -7.52
CA LYS A 34 11.30 11.92 -8.85
C LYS A 34 12.71 12.39 -9.19
N GLU A 35 13.05 13.64 -8.88
CA GLU A 35 14.40 14.17 -9.08
C GLU A 35 15.43 13.42 -8.23
N GLN A 36 15.11 13.12 -6.97
CA GLN A 36 15.99 12.36 -6.08
C GLN A 36 16.20 10.92 -6.56
N VAL A 37 15.13 10.23 -6.98
CA VAL A 37 15.20 8.86 -7.51
C VAL A 37 16.02 8.82 -8.82
N GLN A 38 15.87 9.82 -9.67
CA GLN A 38 16.62 9.90 -10.93
C GLN A 38 18.12 10.14 -10.69
N GLN A 39 18.50 10.88 -9.64
CA GLN A 39 19.89 11.05 -9.22
C GLN A 39 20.52 9.75 -8.66
N VAL A 40 19.75 8.96 -7.91
CA VAL A 40 20.19 7.66 -7.37
C VAL A 40 20.33 6.62 -8.50
N SER A 41 19.44 6.65 -9.48
CA SER A 41 19.48 5.73 -10.64
C SER A 41 20.70 5.96 -11.54
N GLN A 42 21.25 7.17 -11.56
CA GLN A 42 22.45 7.50 -12.33
C GLN A 42 23.76 7.06 -11.66
N THR A 43 23.72 6.67 -10.37
CA THR A 43 24.90 6.27 -9.60
C THR A 43 25.08 4.75 -9.47
N GLN A 44 24.13 3.93 -9.93
CA GLN A 44 24.27 2.46 -9.94
C GLN A 44 24.56 1.96 -11.37
N SER A 45 25.83 1.67 -11.64
CA SER A 45 26.28 1.04 -12.88
C SER A 45 26.25 -0.49 -12.79
N GLN A 46 25.55 -1.07 -13.77
CA GLN A 46 25.45 -2.47 -14.21
C GLN A 46 24.36 -3.38 -13.61
N PRO A 47 23.40 -3.83 -14.44
CA PRO A 47 22.46 -4.89 -14.06
C PRO A 47 23.12 -6.29 -14.16
N PRO A 48 22.70 -7.27 -13.34
CA PRO A 48 23.13 -8.66 -13.51
C PRO A 48 22.55 -9.26 -14.80
N GLN A 49 23.36 -10.07 -15.48
CA GLN A 49 22.98 -10.75 -16.71
C GLN A 49 21.80 -11.72 -16.49
N THR A 50 20.82 -11.65 -17.40
CA THR A 50 19.56 -12.40 -17.34
C THR A 50 19.70 -13.84 -17.83
N LEU A 51 19.42 -14.81 -16.94
CA LEU A 51 19.04 -16.18 -17.31
C LEU A 51 17.51 -16.23 -17.49
N GLY A 52 17.05 -15.82 -18.67
CA GLY A 52 15.67 -15.98 -19.11
C GLY A 52 15.51 -17.35 -19.77
N ASN A 53 14.75 -18.26 -19.15
CA ASN A 53 13.95 -19.33 -19.81
C ASN A 53 13.26 -20.30 -18.83
N ALA A 54 13.60 -20.30 -17.53
CA ALA A 54 13.04 -21.28 -16.58
C ALA A 54 11.63 -20.95 -16.01
N VAL A 55 11.14 -19.71 -16.14
CA VAL A 55 9.93 -19.26 -15.39
C VAL A 55 8.61 -19.64 -16.08
N LYS A 56 8.61 -19.97 -17.38
CA LYS A 56 7.36 -20.17 -18.13
C LYS A 56 6.63 -21.50 -17.87
N ASN A 57 7.24 -22.48 -17.20
CA ASN A 57 6.68 -23.84 -17.07
C ASN A 57 6.07 -24.19 -15.69
N ASN A 58 6.01 -23.27 -14.72
CA ASN A 58 5.60 -23.60 -13.34
C ASN A 58 4.17 -23.17 -12.93
N ARG A 59 3.26 -22.93 -13.89
CA ARG A 59 1.86 -22.54 -13.60
C ARG A 59 1.03 -23.60 -12.89
N SER A 60 1.49 -24.85 -12.81
CA SER A 60 0.79 -25.95 -12.11
C SER A 60 1.05 -26.01 -10.60
N GLN A 61 1.99 -25.21 -10.06
CA GLN A 61 2.32 -25.20 -8.64
C GLN A 61 1.50 -24.17 -7.85
N ALA A 62 1.11 -24.51 -6.62
CA ALA A 62 0.41 -23.60 -5.72
C ALA A 62 1.24 -22.32 -5.48
N PRO A 63 0.63 -21.12 -5.45
CA PRO A 63 1.35 -19.84 -5.32
C PRO A 63 2.35 -19.77 -4.15
N TRP A 64 2.05 -20.39 -3.00
CA TRP A 64 2.97 -20.43 -1.86
C TRP A 64 4.26 -21.22 -2.13
N MET A 65 4.19 -22.26 -2.97
CA MET A 65 5.38 -23.01 -3.42
C MET A 65 6.26 -22.15 -4.33
N ARG A 66 5.63 -21.29 -5.15
CA ARG A 66 6.35 -20.32 -6.01
C ARG A 66 7.03 -19.24 -5.17
N LEU A 67 6.41 -18.74 -4.10
CA LEU A 67 7.02 -17.78 -3.18
C LEU A 67 8.27 -18.35 -2.49
N ASN A 68 8.22 -19.61 -2.03
CA ASN A 68 9.39 -20.26 -1.42
C ASN A 68 10.54 -20.51 -2.42
N TYR A 69 10.23 -20.68 -3.71
CA TYR A 69 11.24 -20.83 -4.76
C TYR A 69 11.94 -19.50 -5.11
N LEU A 70 11.35 -18.36 -4.73
CA LEU A 70 11.91 -17.02 -4.96
C LEU A 70 12.88 -16.58 -3.86
N VAL A 71 12.85 -17.25 -2.71
CA VAL A 71 13.82 -17.06 -1.63
C VAL A 71 15.22 -17.35 -2.19
N ASN A 72 16.15 -16.42 -1.97
CA ASN A 72 17.59 -16.49 -2.35
C ASN A 72 18.04 -16.21 -3.79
N THR A 73 17.19 -15.94 -4.79
CA THR A 73 17.73 -15.72 -6.16
C THR A 73 17.10 -14.63 -7.02
N LYS A 74 15.84 -14.25 -6.79
CA LYS A 74 15.14 -13.26 -7.64
C LYS A 74 14.08 -12.49 -6.86
N GLU A 75 13.83 -11.27 -7.30
CA GLU A 75 12.68 -10.47 -6.86
C GLU A 75 11.36 -11.21 -7.09
N VAL A 76 10.40 -10.97 -6.20
CA VAL A 76 9.06 -11.54 -6.32
C VAL A 76 8.29 -10.87 -7.45
N ASP A 77 7.75 -11.68 -8.34
CA ASP A 77 6.86 -11.22 -9.40
C ASP A 77 5.53 -10.73 -8.78
N THR A 78 5.11 -9.51 -9.12
CA THR A 78 3.94 -8.87 -8.51
C THR A 78 2.65 -9.62 -8.81
N GLU A 79 2.57 -10.29 -9.95
CA GLU A 79 1.43 -11.07 -10.38
C GLU A 79 1.31 -12.35 -9.53
N ILE A 80 2.43 -13.00 -9.20
CA ILE A 80 2.46 -14.10 -8.23
C ILE A 80 1.99 -13.63 -6.85
N LEU A 81 2.44 -12.46 -6.42
CA LEU A 81 2.02 -11.88 -5.15
C LEU A 81 0.53 -11.52 -5.15
N ALA A 82 -0.03 -11.06 -6.27
CA ALA A 82 -1.45 -10.81 -6.40
C ALA A 82 -2.28 -12.09 -6.24
N GLU A 83 -1.87 -13.19 -6.90
CA GLU A 83 -2.48 -14.52 -6.71
C GLU A 83 -2.40 -14.98 -5.25
N PHE A 84 -1.29 -14.68 -4.56
CA PHE A 84 -1.14 -14.98 -3.14
C PHE A 84 -2.11 -14.17 -2.26
N CYS A 85 -2.31 -12.88 -2.55
CA CYS A 85 -3.27 -12.03 -1.82
C CYS A 85 -4.71 -12.56 -1.98
N GLU A 86 -5.08 -12.99 -3.18
CA GLU A 86 -6.38 -13.62 -3.44
C GLU A 86 -6.55 -14.91 -2.62
N LEU A 87 -5.53 -15.78 -2.60
CA LEU A 87 -5.55 -16.98 -1.77
C LEU A 87 -5.70 -16.66 -0.29
N LEU A 88 -4.95 -15.69 0.23
CA LEU A 88 -5.08 -15.28 1.62
C LEU A 88 -6.51 -14.84 1.93
N ASN A 89 -7.14 -14.00 1.10
CA ASN A 89 -8.54 -13.59 1.29
C ASN A 89 -9.51 -14.77 1.41
N THR A 90 -9.25 -15.92 0.76
CA THR A 90 -10.10 -17.12 0.92
C THR A 90 -9.92 -17.83 2.25
N SER A 91 -8.80 -17.60 2.93
CA SER A 91 -8.43 -18.26 4.19
C SER A 91 -8.62 -17.38 5.43
N LEU A 92 -8.73 -16.07 5.24
CA LEU A 92 -8.86 -15.11 6.32
C LEU A 92 -10.28 -15.08 6.89
N ARG A 93 -10.39 -14.68 8.16
CA ARG A 93 -11.70 -14.49 8.80
C ARG A 93 -12.45 -13.34 8.12
N LYS A 94 -13.78 -13.39 8.19
CA LYS A 94 -14.65 -12.29 7.75
C LYS A 94 -14.26 -10.99 8.47
N GLY A 95 -14.34 -9.87 7.74
CA GLY A 95 -13.97 -8.55 8.22
C GLY A 95 -12.52 -8.16 7.91
N ILE A 96 -11.74 -9.05 7.30
CA ILE A 96 -10.38 -8.75 6.85
C ILE A 96 -10.32 -8.81 5.33
N HIS A 97 -9.64 -7.85 4.71
CA HIS A 97 -9.41 -7.84 3.27
C HIS A 97 -7.98 -7.47 2.92
N ILE A 98 -7.39 -8.17 1.96
CA ILE A 98 -6.10 -7.85 1.35
C ILE A 98 -6.35 -7.45 -0.10
N TYR A 99 -6.01 -6.21 -0.45
CA TYR A 99 -6.07 -5.77 -1.84
C TYR A 99 -4.97 -6.41 -2.70
N SER A 100 -5.17 -6.45 -4.01
CA SER A 100 -4.11 -6.79 -4.95
C SER A 100 -3.03 -5.68 -4.95
N PRO A 101 -1.73 -6.01 -5.12
CA PRO A 101 -0.66 -5.04 -5.35
C PRO A 101 -0.69 -4.39 -6.75
N LEU A 102 -1.43 -4.97 -7.71
CA LEU A 102 -1.42 -4.55 -9.12
C LEU A 102 -1.93 -3.11 -9.35
N PRO A 103 -2.97 -2.62 -8.65
CA PRO A 103 -3.38 -1.22 -8.75
C PRO A 103 -2.25 -0.26 -8.35
N TRP A 104 -1.52 -0.56 -7.28
CA TRP A 104 -0.40 0.26 -6.85
C TRP A 104 0.76 0.21 -7.85
N LYS A 105 1.11 -0.98 -8.35
CA LYS A 105 2.10 -1.13 -9.44
C LYS A 105 1.76 -0.28 -10.66
N SER A 106 0.47 -0.22 -11.00
CA SER A 106 -0.03 0.57 -12.13
C SER A 106 0.10 2.06 -11.86
N TYR A 107 -0.28 2.50 -10.65
CA TYR A 107 -0.10 3.89 -10.20
C TYR A 107 1.36 4.33 -10.24
N ALA A 108 2.28 3.53 -9.68
CA ALA A 108 3.72 3.81 -9.67
C ALA A 108 4.31 3.95 -11.09
N LYS A 109 3.70 3.29 -12.09
CA LYS A 109 4.06 3.42 -13.51
C LYS A 109 3.42 4.63 -14.22
N GLY A 110 2.70 5.47 -13.49
CA GLY A 110 2.06 6.68 -14.01
C GLY A 110 0.61 6.51 -14.47
N ALA A 111 -0.03 5.37 -14.19
CA ALA A 111 -1.47 5.24 -14.44
C ALA A 111 -2.25 6.05 -13.37
N LYS A 112 -2.51 7.32 -13.68
CA LYS A 112 -3.22 8.23 -12.78
C LYS A 112 -4.71 7.90 -12.65
N GLU A 113 -5.30 7.30 -13.68
CA GLU A 113 -6.74 7.06 -13.74
C GLU A 113 -7.11 5.64 -13.26
N ASN A 114 -8.17 5.55 -12.45
CA ASN A 114 -8.87 4.33 -12.02
C ASN A 114 -8.17 3.39 -11.01
N TRP A 115 -6.89 3.58 -10.66
CA TRP A 115 -6.24 2.72 -9.64
C TRP A 115 -6.97 2.79 -8.28
N LEU A 116 -7.54 3.95 -7.95
CA LEU A 116 -8.34 4.19 -6.74
C LEU A 116 -9.67 3.43 -6.73
N LYS A 117 -10.24 3.13 -7.91
CA LYS A 117 -11.48 2.35 -7.99
C LYS A 117 -11.29 0.93 -7.49
N SER A 118 -10.04 0.46 -7.40
CA SER A 118 -9.74 -0.84 -6.82
C SER A 118 -9.79 -0.85 -5.30
N PHE A 119 -9.79 0.31 -4.64
CA PHE A 119 -9.80 0.44 -3.17
C PHE A 119 -11.17 0.83 -2.61
N PHE A 120 -12.25 0.59 -3.34
CA PHE A 120 -13.59 0.80 -2.81
C PHE A 120 -13.89 -0.18 -1.66
N TYR A 121 -14.76 0.26 -0.75
CA TYR A 121 -15.34 -0.52 0.32
C TYR A 121 -14.42 -0.84 1.51
N VAL A 122 -13.43 0.01 1.80
CA VAL A 122 -12.61 -0.11 3.03
C VAL A 122 -13.47 -0.16 4.29
N ASP A 123 -14.58 0.58 4.30
CA ASP A 123 -15.57 0.67 5.38
C ASP A 123 -16.31 -0.65 5.69
N LYS A 124 -16.30 -1.60 4.76
CA LYS A 124 -16.97 -2.91 4.96
C LYS A 124 -16.12 -3.89 5.75
N TYR A 125 -14.88 -3.53 6.07
CA TYR A 125 -13.92 -4.38 6.71
C TYR A 125 -13.46 -3.76 8.04
N GLU A 126 -13.14 -4.62 8.98
CA GLU A 126 -12.50 -4.25 10.24
C GLU A 126 -11.02 -3.90 9.99
N MET A 127 -10.42 -4.61 9.05
CA MET A 127 -9.01 -4.48 8.70
C MET A 127 -8.81 -4.63 7.20
N VAL A 128 -7.99 -3.75 6.64
CA VAL A 128 -7.63 -3.72 5.24
C VAL A 128 -6.12 -3.70 5.11
N PHE A 129 -5.59 -4.54 4.24
CA PHE A 129 -4.19 -4.53 3.87
C PHE A 129 -4.02 -4.09 2.42
N ILE A 130 -3.09 -3.17 2.20
CA ILE A 130 -2.72 -2.66 0.89
C ILE A 130 -1.26 -3.06 0.66
N PRO A 131 -1.02 -4.15 -0.09
CA PRO A 131 0.32 -4.49 -0.56
C PRO A 131 0.76 -3.45 -1.59
N THR A 132 1.95 -2.91 -1.40
CA THR A 132 2.47 -1.80 -2.18
C THR A 132 3.76 -2.19 -2.87
N VAL A 133 3.93 -1.73 -4.11
CA VAL A 133 5.16 -1.88 -4.89
C VAL A 133 5.55 -0.58 -5.56
N GLU A 134 6.79 -0.16 -5.35
CA GLU A 134 7.38 1.03 -5.99
C GLU A 134 8.82 0.74 -6.39
N ASN A 135 9.17 0.93 -7.66
CA ASN A 135 10.52 0.73 -8.19
C ASN A 135 11.20 -0.52 -7.60
N ILE A 136 10.59 -1.70 -7.83
CA ILE A 136 11.00 -3.04 -7.33
C ILE A 136 10.95 -3.27 -5.82
N HIS A 137 10.73 -2.23 -5.02
CA HIS A 137 10.60 -2.35 -3.58
C HIS A 137 9.16 -2.67 -3.16
N PHE A 138 9.01 -3.56 -2.18
CA PHE A 138 7.72 -4.02 -1.68
C PHE A 138 7.56 -3.73 -0.19
N PHE A 139 6.42 -3.16 0.17
CA PHE A 139 6.02 -2.87 1.55
C PHE A 139 4.50 -2.87 1.66
N SER A 140 3.95 -2.83 2.87
CA SER A 140 2.50 -2.90 3.05
C SER A 140 1.96 -1.83 3.97
N ILE A 141 0.77 -1.35 3.66
CA ILE A 141 0.00 -0.40 4.48
C ILE A 141 -1.20 -1.15 5.06
N HIS A 142 -1.35 -1.12 6.38
CA HIS A 142 -2.40 -1.86 7.09
C HIS A 142 -3.33 -0.84 7.74
N ILE A 143 -4.59 -0.84 7.35
CA ILE A 143 -5.62 0.07 7.85
C ILE A 143 -6.50 -0.73 8.81
N HIS A 144 -6.48 -0.35 10.08
CA HIS A 144 -7.36 -0.87 11.11
C HIS A 144 -8.53 0.11 11.23
N VAL A 145 -9.65 -0.22 10.58
CA VAL A 145 -10.78 0.69 10.43
C VAL A 145 -11.47 0.91 11.77
N ILE A 146 -11.60 -0.13 12.61
CA ILE A 146 -12.23 0.00 13.93
C ILE A 146 -11.39 0.86 14.88
N ASP A 147 -10.07 0.69 14.84
CA ASP A 147 -9.15 1.36 15.76
C ASP A 147 -8.69 2.74 15.24
N HIS A 148 -9.15 3.14 14.05
CA HIS A 148 -8.66 4.32 13.33
C HIS A 148 -7.12 4.37 13.28
N CYS A 149 -6.49 3.24 12.94
CA CYS A 149 -5.03 3.15 12.89
C CYS A 149 -4.53 2.81 11.49
N ILE A 150 -3.41 3.41 11.09
CA ILE A 150 -2.69 3.09 9.85
C ILE A 150 -1.29 2.64 10.22
N TYR A 151 -0.90 1.44 9.81
CA TYR A 151 0.44 0.91 10.01
C TYR A 151 1.16 0.82 8.67
N ILE A 152 2.38 1.33 8.60
CA ILE A 152 3.27 1.15 7.46
C ILE A 152 4.35 0.16 7.87
N VAL A 153 4.39 -0.98 7.18
CA VAL A 153 5.28 -2.10 7.46
C VAL A 153 6.20 -2.33 6.28
N ASP A 154 7.50 -2.09 6.52
CA ASP A 154 8.52 -2.12 5.48
C ASP A 154 9.72 -2.98 5.89
N PRO A 155 10.19 -3.91 5.04
CA PRO A 155 11.31 -4.79 5.35
C PRO A 155 12.71 -4.16 5.21
N MET A 156 12.87 -3.00 4.55
CA MET A 156 14.17 -2.41 4.19
C MET A 156 14.51 -1.09 4.89
N TYR A 157 13.55 -0.18 5.09
CA TYR A 157 13.92 1.20 5.40
C TYR A 157 14.30 1.47 6.86
N PHE A 158 15.34 2.30 6.99
CA PHE A 158 15.81 2.89 8.26
C PHE A 158 15.14 4.24 8.57
N ARG A 159 14.72 5.01 7.54
CA ARG A 159 14.05 6.31 7.67
C ARG A 159 12.58 6.23 7.23
N LEU A 160 11.85 5.31 7.84
CA LEU A 160 10.46 4.97 7.48
C LEU A 160 9.53 6.18 7.38
N GLU A 161 9.69 7.17 8.26
CA GLU A 161 8.85 8.37 8.28
C GLU A 161 9.06 9.23 7.02
N ASP A 162 10.32 9.57 6.72
CA ASP A 162 10.67 10.39 5.55
C ASP A 162 10.32 9.66 4.23
N ASP A 163 10.61 8.36 4.17
CA ASP A 163 10.48 7.57 2.94
C ASP A 163 9.02 7.25 2.59
N HIS A 164 8.11 7.22 3.57
CA HIS A 164 6.73 6.80 3.36
C HIS A 164 5.65 7.85 3.64
N GLN A 165 6.02 9.08 4.01
CA GLN A 165 5.04 10.13 4.27
C GLN A 165 4.14 10.40 3.05
N ALA A 166 4.71 10.35 1.83
CA ALA A 166 3.94 10.52 0.60
C ALA A 166 2.91 9.39 0.41
N HIS A 167 3.27 8.14 0.73
CA HIS A 167 2.32 7.01 0.63
C HIS A 167 1.19 7.12 1.66
N LEU A 168 1.51 7.56 2.88
CA LEU A 168 0.50 7.84 3.90
C LEU A 168 -0.48 8.91 3.42
N ASN A 169 0.03 10.02 2.86
CA ASN A 169 -0.80 11.09 2.33
C ASN A 169 -1.72 10.60 1.20
N LEU A 170 -1.24 9.72 0.32
CA LEU A 170 -2.07 9.12 -0.73
C LEU A 170 -3.20 8.25 -0.15
N VAL A 171 -2.90 7.42 0.83
CA VAL A 171 -3.91 6.56 1.48
C VAL A 171 -4.95 7.42 2.18
N VAL A 172 -4.52 8.41 2.96
CA VAL A 172 -5.46 9.32 3.63
C VAL A 172 -6.33 10.02 2.59
N MET A 173 -5.73 10.69 1.61
CA MET A 173 -6.45 11.55 0.68
C MET A 173 -7.37 10.79 -0.27
N TYR A 174 -6.97 9.63 -0.74
CA TYR A 174 -7.70 8.96 -1.82
C TYR A 174 -8.43 7.69 -1.41
N ILE A 175 -8.08 7.08 -0.28
CA ILE A 175 -8.71 5.86 0.20
C ILE A 175 -9.61 6.17 1.38
N LEU A 176 -9.11 6.92 2.37
CA LEU A 176 -9.87 7.24 3.56
C LEU A 176 -10.79 8.45 3.39
N THR A 177 -10.35 9.54 2.75
CA THR A 177 -11.19 10.74 2.60
C THR A 177 -12.52 10.46 1.90
N PRO A 178 -12.61 9.68 0.79
CA PRO A 178 -13.91 9.36 0.20
C PRO A 178 -14.82 8.58 1.17
N TYR A 179 -14.26 7.62 1.90
CA TYR A 179 -14.98 6.92 2.99
C TYR A 179 -15.49 7.92 4.04
N MET A 180 -14.63 8.82 4.48
CA MET A 180 -14.93 9.79 5.51
C MET A 180 -16.04 10.73 5.03
N VAL A 181 -15.98 11.24 3.80
CA VAL A 181 -17.03 12.11 3.24
C VAL A 181 -18.38 11.37 3.15
N ASP A 182 -18.40 10.13 2.69
CA ASP A 182 -19.64 9.34 2.57
C ASP A 182 -20.27 9.02 3.94
N VAL A 183 -19.45 8.80 4.98
CA VAL A 183 -19.93 8.62 6.36
C VAL A 183 -20.31 9.96 7.02
N LEU A 184 -19.62 11.06 6.68
CA LEU A 184 -19.75 12.37 7.32
C LEU A 184 -20.85 13.26 6.74
N ILE A 185 -21.39 12.97 5.55
CA ILE A 185 -22.67 13.57 5.10
C ILE A 185 -23.82 13.25 6.09
N GLY A 186 -23.64 12.25 6.98
CA GLY A 186 -24.50 11.99 8.14
C GLY A 186 -24.04 12.56 9.50
N SER A 187 -22.78 13.00 9.68
CA SER A 187 -22.28 13.42 11.01
C SER A 187 -21.23 14.55 10.96
N GLN A 188 -21.53 15.63 11.66
CA GLN A 188 -20.91 16.96 11.58
C GLN A 188 -19.59 17.11 12.37
N LYS A 189 -18.59 16.24 12.16
CA LYS A 189 -17.28 16.30 12.86
C LYS A 189 -16.13 15.92 11.92
N PHE A 190 -15.46 16.90 11.30
CA PHE A 190 -14.40 16.67 10.30
C PHE A 190 -12.98 17.05 10.76
N LEU A 191 -12.73 17.60 11.95
CA LEU A 191 -11.41 18.23 12.21
C LEU A 191 -10.63 17.70 13.43
N ASP A 192 -10.99 16.53 13.97
CA ASP A 192 -10.37 15.98 15.21
C ASP A 192 -10.42 14.44 15.29
N ASP A 193 -10.39 13.76 14.15
CA ASP A 193 -10.89 12.40 13.89
C ASP A 193 -10.04 11.22 14.41
N GLY A 194 -9.01 11.47 15.21
CA GLY A 194 -8.36 10.43 16.04
C GLY A 194 -7.63 9.34 15.27
N TRP A 195 -7.46 9.47 13.95
CA TRP A 195 -6.66 8.53 13.17
C TRP A 195 -5.19 8.65 13.52
N THR A 196 -4.58 7.54 13.91
CA THR A 196 -3.15 7.50 14.26
C THR A 196 -2.39 6.68 13.25
N SER A 197 -1.26 7.21 12.77
CA SER A 197 -0.36 6.49 11.88
C SER A 197 0.88 6.02 12.63
N TYR A 198 1.35 4.83 12.28
CA TYR A 198 2.51 4.18 12.88
C TYR A 198 3.43 3.64 11.80
N PHE A 199 4.69 4.05 11.85
CA PHE A 199 5.76 3.42 11.09
C PHE A 199 6.32 2.27 11.91
N VAL A 200 6.08 1.03 11.47
CA VAL A 200 6.42 -0.15 12.25
C VAL A 200 7.93 -0.39 12.21
N LYS A 201 8.60 -0.04 13.31
CA LYS A 201 10.05 -0.18 13.48
C LYS A 201 10.45 -1.59 13.94
N ASN A 202 9.60 -2.24 14.72
CA ASN A 202 9.85 -3.55 15.34
C ASN A 202 9.28 -4.70 14.50
N ASN A 203 9.55 -4.73 13.20
CA ASN A 203 9.26 -5.86 12.32
C ASN A 203 10.58 -6.55 11.91
N PRO A 204 10.55 -7.83 11.53
CA PRO A 204 11.68 -8.47 10.86
C PRO A 204 12.17 -7.60 9.71
N LYS A 205 13.48 -7.49 9.52
CA LYS A 205 14.06 -6.80 8.36
C LYS A 205 14.73 -7.81 7.48
N GLN A 206 14.75 -7.54 6.18
CA GLN A 206 15.54 -8.35 5.26
C GLN A 206 17.01 -7.96 5.35
N ASP A 207 17.89 -8.95 5.14
CA ASP A 207 19.34 -8.73 5.12
C ASP A 207 19.88 -8.47 3.69
N ASN A 208 19.04 -8.67 2.66
CA ASN A 208 19.40 -8.51 1.25
C ASN A 208 18.47 -7.50 0.55
N ALA A 209 18.61 -7.30 -0.76
CA ALA A 209 17.86 -6.29 -1.52
C ALA A 209 16.65 -6.84 -2.30
N TYR A 210 16.41 -8.16 -2.29
CA TYR A 210 15.47 -8.81 -3.22
C TYR A 210 14.32 -9.58 -2.54
N GLU A 211 14.34 -9.70 -1.21
CA GLU A 211 13.32 -10.46 -0.46
C GLU A 211 12.12 -9.63 0.02
N CYS A 212 12.02 -8.35 -0.34
CA CYS A 212 11.00 -7.46 0.20
C CYS A 212 9.59 -7.94 -0.12
N GLY A 213 9.38 -8.52 -1.30
CA GLY A 213 8.11 -9.14 -1.67
C GLY A 213 7.75 -10.37 -0.82
N VAL A 214 8.73 -11.19 -0.42
CA VAL A 214 8.52 -12.36 0.45
C VAL A 214 8.21 -11.91 1.88
N TYR A 215 8.97 -10.96 2.41
CA TYR A 215 8.73 -10.39 3.74
C TYR A 215 7.36 -9.74 3.83
N MET A 216 6.99 -8.93 2.82
CA MET A 216 5.65 -8.35 2.75
C MET A 216 4.56 -9.42 2.72
N ALA A 217 4.70 -10.46 1.89
CA ALA A 217 3.75 -11.57 1.85
C ALA A 217 3.59 -12.23 3.23
N LYS A 218 4.68 -12.38 3.98
CA LYS A 218 4.65 -12.89 5.35
C LYS A 218 3.96 -11.91 6.31
N TYR A 219 4.19 -10.61 6.21
CA TYR A 219 3.46 -9.65 7.06
C TYR A 219 1.95 -9.75 6.83
N LEU A 220 1.51 -9.79 5.57
CA LEU A 220 0.10 -9.92 5.22
C LEU A 220 -0.52 -11.20 5.78
N GLU A 221 0.18 -12.34 5.65
CA GLU A 221 -0.27 -13.62 6.18
C GLU A 221 -0.44 -13.57 7.70
N TYR A 222 0.60 -13.14 8.43
CA TYR A 222 0.62 -13.19 9.89
C TYR A 222 -0.30 -12.15 10.52
N TRP A 223 -0.26 -10.91 10.04
CA TRP A 223 -1.15 -9.87 10.54
C TRP A 223 -2.61 -10.20 10.23
N GLY A 224 -2.90 -10.70 9.02
CA GLY A 224 -4.25 -11.11 8.66
C GLY A 224 -4.79 -12.24 9.54
N LYS A 225 -3.93 -13.19 9.93
CA LYS A 225 -4.31 -14.27 10.85
C LYS A 225 -4.29 -13.87 12.33
N ASN A 226 -3.92 -12.62 12.64
CA ASN A 226 -3.65 -12.17 14.01
C ASN A 226 -2.64 -13.09 14.74
N GLU A 227 -1.64 -13.55 14.00
CA GLU A 227 -0.57 -14.41 14.48
C GLU A 227 0.70 -13.60 14.68
N LYS A 228 1.48 -13.96 15.70
CA LYS A 228 2.80 -13.38 15.89
C LYS A 228 3.72 -13.89 14.78
N LEU A 229 4.41 -12.98 14.09
CA LEU A 229 5.47 -13.36 13.15
C LEU A 229 6.47 -14.28 13.87
N PRO A 230 6.83 -15.44 13.29
CA PRO A 230 7.80 -16.34 13.88
C PRO A 230 9.14 -15.65 13.78
N PHE A 231 9.55 -15.04 14.89
CA PHE A 231 10.90 -14.56 15.03
C PHE A 231 11.79 -15.79 15.15
N ASP A 232 12.46 -16.09 14.05
CA ASP A 232 13.90 -16.30 13.98
C ASP A 232 14.22 -16.22 12.49
N LYS A 233 15.27 -15.47 12.13
CA LYS A 233 15.87 -15.61 10.79
C LYS A 233 16.00 -17.11 10.58
N LEU A 234 15.31 -17.66 9.58
CA LEU A 234 15.23 -19.09 9.34
C LEU A 234 16.54 -19.80 9.67
N ASN A 235 16.44 -20.75 10.61
CA ASN A 235 17.36 -21.85 10.85
C ASN A 235 17.76 -22.56 9.55
#